data_AF-A0A147BJY8-F1
#
_entry.id   AF-A0A147BJY8-F1
#
_cell.length_a   1.000
_cell.length_b   1.000
_cell.length_c   1.000
_cell.angle_alpha   90.00
_cell.angle_beta   90.00
_cell.angle_gamma   90.00
#
_symmetry.space_group_name_H-M   'P 1'
#
loop_
_entity.id
_entity.type
_entity.pdbx_description
1 polymer ?
#
loop_
_entity_poly.entity_id
_entity_poly.type
_entity_poly.pdbx_seq_one_letter_code
_entity_poly.pdbx_strand_id
1 'polypeptide(L)'
;KAAKIAILKLLDEAQQPSLITKIKAAKSDQLSVFFSAKTHKEGVPFRAIVSERTTWQACVSKFLAQQISNVHIEDPFRIPNSEHVISFLQDQGHLIASGFS
;
A
#
# COMPACT_ATOMS: atom_id res chain seq x y z
N LYS A 1 -17.28 8.78 8.94
CA LYS A 1 -17.53 8.86 10.39
C LYS A 1 -17.71 7.48 11.04
N ALA A 2 -18.63 6.63 10.58
CA ALA A 2 -18.83 5.28 11.13
C ALA A 2 -17.53 4.42 11.20
N ALA A 3 -16.77 4.36 10.09
CA ALA A 3 -15.51 3.62 10.04
C ALA A 3 -14.47 4.11 11.07
N LYS A 4 -14.36 5.42 11.28
CA LYS A 4 -13.44 6.01 12.26
C LYS A 4 -13.80 5.59 13.68
N ILE A 5 -15.10 5.57 14.01
CA ILE A 5 -15.59 5.12 15.32
C ILE A 5 -15.30 3.64 15.53
N ALA A 6 -15.60 2.80 14.52
CA ALA A 6 -15.31 1.37 14.58
C ALA A 6 -13.82 1.09 14.80
N ILE A 7 -12.94 1.79 14.07
CA ILE A 7 -11.50 1.67 14.23
C ILE A 7 -11.04 2.13 15.62
N LEU A 8 -11.56 3.25 16.12
CA LEU A 8 -11.23 3.70 17.47
C LEU A 8 -11.59 2.67 18.54
N LYS A 9 -12.73 1.99 18.39
CA LYS A 9 -13.13 0.90 19.29
C LYS A 9 -12.19 -0.30 19.20
N LEU A 10 -11.87 -0.75 17.98
CA LEU A 10 -10.92 -1.86 17.77
C LEU A 10 -9.53 -1.57 18.34
N LEU A 11 -9.06 -0.33 18.21
CA LEU A 11 -7.76 0.08 18.74
C LEU A 11 -7.75 0.18 20.27
N ASP A 12 -8.89 0.50 20.87
CA ASP A 12 -9.07 0.51 22.32
C ASP A 12 -8.98 -0.92 22.87
N GLU A 13 -9.71 -1.85 22.24
CA GLU A 13 -9.67 -3.29 22.54
C GLU A 13 -8.27 -3.88 22.33
N ALA A 14 -7.54 -3.43 21.31
CA ALA A 14 -6.17 -3.84 21.01
C ALA A 14 -5.08 -3.10 21.83
N GLN A 15 -5.48 -2.28 22.81
CA GLN A 15 -4.59 -1.53 23.69
C GLN A 15 -3.56 -0.67 22.93
N GLN A 16 -4.00 0.09 21.93
CA GLN A 16 -3.18 0.99 21.11
C GLN A 16 -3.43 2.48 21.42
N PRO A 17 -3.18 2.97 22.66
CA PRO A 17 -3.57 4.33 23.06
C PRO A 17 -2.81 5.43 22.31
N SER A 18 -1.55 5.18 21.93
CA SER A 18 -0.74 6.13 21.18
C SER A 18 -1.30 6.38 19.77
N LEU A 19 -1.86 5.36 19.12
CA LEU A 19 -2.46 5.47 17.80
C LEU A 19 -3.82 6.16 17.88
N ILE A 20 -4.62 5.86 18.90
CA ILE A 20 -5.90 6.53 19.18
C ILE A 20 -5.70 8.04 19.30
N THR A 21 -4.69 8.48 20.06
CA THR A 21 -4.36 9.91 20.21
C THR A 21 -4.01 10.55 18.86
N LYS A 22 -3.22 9.88 18.03
CA LYS A 22 -2.86 10.39 16.69
C LYS A 22 -4.09 10.49 15.77
N ILE A 23 -4.98 9.50 15.80
CA ILE A 23 -6.23 9.49 15.01
C ILE A 23 -7.17 10.62 15.44
N LYS A 24 -7.29 10.86 16.75
CA LYS A 24 -8.11 11.96 17.29
C LYS A 24 -7.52 13.33 16.95
N ALA A 25 -6.20 13.45 16.91
CA ALA A 25 -5.49 14.68 16.54
C ALA A 25 -5.40 14.95 15.02
N ALA A 26 -5.86 14.02 14.18
CA ALA A 26 -5.84 14.18 12.73
C ALA A 26 -6.68 15.39 12.29
N LYS A 27 -6.15 16.18 11.36
CA LYS A 27 -6.75 17.45 10.92
C LYS A 27 -7.80 17.27 9.84
N SER A 28 -7.83 16.12 9.18
CA SER A 28 -8.77 15.80 8.10
C SER A 28 -9.38 14.43 8.28
N ASP A 29 -10.65 14.30 7.89
CA ASP A 29 -11.37 13.03 7.82
C ASP A 29 -11.42 12.45 6.40
N GLN A 30 -10.97 13.20 5.40
CA GLN A 30 -11.08 12.87 3.98
C GLN A 30 -9.76 13.12 3.23
N LEU A 31 -9.58 12.40 2.13
CA LEU A 31 -8.47 12.64 1.19
C LEU A 31 -8.61 14.04 0.59
N SER A 32 -7.49 14.74 0.44
CA SER A 32 -7.45 16.01 -0.28
C SER A 32 -7.02 15.79 -1.73
N VAL A 33 -7.66 16.49 -2.65
CA VAL A 33 -7.29 16.48 -4.08
C VAL A 33 -6.80 17.86 -4.44
N PHE A 34 -5.62 17.95 -5.05
CA PHE A 34 -5.09 19.19 -5.61
C PHE A 34 -4.48 18.93 -6.99
N PHE A 35 -4.38 19.99 -7.80
CA PHE A 35 -3.88 19.88 -9.16
C PHE A 35 -2.49 20.48 -9.26
N SER A 36 -1.63 19.85 -10.06
CA SER A 36 -0.29 20.34 -10.35
C SER A 36 0.00 20.24 -11.84
N ALA A 37 0.64 21.25 -12.41
CA ALA A 37 1.12 21.22 -13.79
C ALA A 37 2.28 20.21 -13.96
N LYS A 38 2.26 19.40 -15.02
CA LYS A 38 3.43 18.63 -15.47
C LYS A 38 4.29 19.51 -16.39
N THR A 39 5.16 20.33 -15.81
CA THR A 39 6.00 21.30 -16.55
C THR A 39 7.02 20.66 -17.50
N HIS A 40 7.31 19.37 -17.34
CA HIS A 40 8.20 18.60 -18.22
C HIS A 40 7.48 17.98 -19.44
N LYS A 41 6.20 18.29 -19.66
CA LYS A 41 5.39 17.77 -20.77
C LYS A 41 4.87 18.93 -21.60
N GLU A 42 4.88 18.76 -22.93
CA GLU A 42 4.28 19.70 -23.87
C GLU A 42 2.78 19.90 -23.56
N GLY A 43 2.29 21.13 -23.73
CA GLY A 43 0.92 21.51 -23.34
C GLY A 43 0.68 21.63 -21.83
N VAL A 44 1.69 21.35 -21.00
CA VAL A 44 1.68 21.55 -19.53
C VAL A 44 0.40 21.00 -18.87
N PRO A 45 0.07 19.69 -19.06
CA PRO A 45 -1.18 19.15 -18.59
C PRO A 45 -1.27 19.16 -17.06
N PHE A 46 -2.47 19.42 -16.53
CA PHE A 46 -2.76 19.25 -15.12
C PHE A 46 -2.80 17.76 -14.74
N ARG A 47 -2.21 17.42 -13.61
CA ARG A 47 -2.39 16.14 -12.93
C ARG A 47 -3.13 16.35 -11.62
N ALA A 48 -4.14 15.54 -11.36
CA ALA A 48 -4.71 15.42 -10.03
C ALA A 48 -3.71 14.68 -9.13
N ILE A 49 -3.53 15.19 -7.91
CA ILE A 49 -2.75 14.58 -6.85
C ILE A 49 -3.70 14.36 -5.68
N VAL A 50 -3.84 13.10 -5.29
CA VAL A 50 -4.63 12.69 -4.11
C VAL A 50 -3.66 12.55 -2.94
N SER A 51 -3.97 13.19 -1.83
CA SER A 51 -3.15 13.17 -0.62
C SER A 51 -3.97 12.73 0.58
N GLU A 52 -3.44 11.76 1.30
CA GLU A 52 -3.95 11.36 2.62
C GLU A 52 -3.24 12.10 3.76
N ARG A 53 -2.38 13.09 3.45
CA ARG A 53 -1.60 13.79 4.46
C ARG A 53 -2.52 14.42 5.51
N THR A 54 -2.17 14.25 6.79
CA THR A 54 -2.94 14.72 7.96
C THR A 54 -4.30 14.05 8.19
N THR A 55 -4.63 13.03 7.41
CA THR A 55 -5.84 12.23 7.63
C THR A 55 -5.65 11.19 8.73
N TRP A 56 -6.74 10.77 9.38
CA TRP A 56 -6.67 9.67 10.33
C TRP A 56 -6.39 8.33 9.64
N GLN A 57 -6.81 8.18 8.37
CA GLN A 57 -6.54 7.02 7.54
C GLN A 57 -5.03 6.81 7.40
N ALA A 58 -4.26 7.86 7.13
CA ALA A 58 -2.80 7.77 7.03
C ALA A 58 -2.13 7.26 8.32
N CYS A 59 -2.68 7.60 9.51
CA CYS A 59 -2.19 7.05 10.77
C CYS A 59 -2.40 5.53 10.87
N VAL A 60 -3.59 5.07 10.48
CA VAL A 60 -3.95 3.65 10.49
C VAL A 60 -3.15 2.87 9.45
N SER A 61 -3.09 3.36 8.20
CA SER A 61 -2.34 2.75 7.11
C SER A 61 -0.86 2.57 7.47
N LYS A 62 -0.24 3.59 8.06
CA LYS A 62 1.16 3.52 8.49
C LYS A 62 1.35 2.48 9.59
N PHE A 63 0.47 2.44 10.59
CA PHE A 63 0.53 1.43 11.64
C PHE A 63 0.42 0.01 11.06
N LEU A 64 -0.58 -0.24 10.20
CA LEU A 64 -0.79 -1.55 9.58
C LEU A 64 0.41 -1.97 8.72
N ALA A 65 0.95 -1.06 7.90
CA ALA A 65 2.13 -1.34 7.09
C ALA A 65 3.33 -1.74 7.95
N GLN A 66 3.54 -1.08 9.10
CA GLN A 66 4.60 -1.43 10.05
C GLN A 66 4.37 -2.80 10.69
N GLN A 67 3.13 -3.13 11.07
CA GLN A 67 2.84 -4.45 11.62
C GLN A 67 3.03 -5.55 10.58
N ILE A 68 2.54 -5.33 9.35
CA ILE A 68 2.69 -6.27 8.23
C ILE A 68 4.17 -6.47 7.89
N SER A 69 5.00 -5.41 7.91
CA SER A 69 6.43 -5.55 7.63
C SER A 69 7.19 -6.39 8.66
N ASN A 70 6.65 -6.56 9.86
CA ASN A 70 7.23 -7.43 10.88
C ASN A 70 6.83 -8.91 10.69
N VAL A 71 5.81 -9.18 9.88
CA VAL A 71 5.39 -10.56 9.59
C VAL A 71 6.33 -11.12 8.53
N HIS A 72 7.14 -12.11 8.92
CA HIS A 72 7.91 -12.88 7.97
C HIS A 72 6.98 -13.91 7.33
N ILE A 73 6.60 -13.67 6.08
CA ILE A 73 5.83 -14.64 5.29
C ILE A 73 6.82 -15.40 4.44
N GLU A 74 6.97 -16.69 4.71
CA GLU A 74 7.51 -17.62 3.72
C GLU A 74 6.44 -17.86 2.67
N ASP A 75 6.53 -17.12 1.58
CA ASP A 75 5.68 -17.32 0.41
C ASP A 75 6.44 -18.18 -0.60
N PRO A 76 6.12 -19.49 -0.71
CA PRO A 76 6.80 -20.40 -1.64
C PRO A 76 6.52 -20.04 -3.11
N PHE A 77 5.56 -19.15 -3.38
CA PHE A 77 5.23 -18.67 -4.71
C PHE A 77 5.77 -17.25 -4.98
N ARG A 78 6.53 -16.68 -4.03
CA ARG A 78 7.12 -15.35 -4.21
C ARG A 78 8.21 -15.40 -5.26
N ILE A 79 7.91 -14.84 -6.42
CA ILE A 79 8.88 -14.59 -7.48
C ILE A 79 9.50 -13.22 -7.23
N PRO A 80 10.79 -13.11 -6.88
CA PRO A 80 11.40 -11.85 -6.47
C PRO A 80 11.56 -10.86 -7.63
N ASN A 81 11.76 -11.36 -8.86
CA ASN A 81 11.81 -10.56 -10.09
C ASN A 81 11.66 -11.48 -11.32
N SER A 82 11.63 -10.88 -12.51
CA SER A 82 11.52 -11.59 -13.79
C SER A 82 12.68 -12.54 -14.07
N GLU A 83 13.90 -12.25 -13.62
CA GLU A 83 15.09 -13.07 -13.90
C GLU A 83 14.94 -14.49 -13.35
N HIS A 84 14.30 -14.64 -12.18
CA HIS A 84 14.03 -15.97 -11.62
C HIS A 84 13.11 -16.81 -12.52
N VAL A 85 12.12 -16.18 -13.14
CA VAL A 85 11.22 -16.86 -14.09
C VAL A 85 11.96 -17.20 -15.37
N ILE A 86 12.76 -16.27 -15.87
CA ILE A 86 13.56 -16.45 -17.09
C ILE A 86 14.52 -17.64 -16.91
N SER A 87 15.28 -17.66 -15.82
CA SER A 87 16.18 -18.78 -15.47
C SER A 87 15.40 -20.10 -15.37
N PHE A 88 14.28 -20.11 -14.66
CA PHE A 88 13.44 -21.31 -14.55
C PHE A 88 12.96 -21.83 -15.93
N LEU A 89 12.51 -20.94 -16.82
CA LEU A 89 12.06 -21.31 -18.15
C LEU A 89 13.21 -21.76 -19.06
N GLN A 90 14.41 -21.18 -18.90
CA GLN A 90 15.60 -21.62 -19.63
C GLN A 90 16.05 -23.02 -19.17
N ASP A 91 16.06 -23.27 -17.86
CA ASP A 91 16.56 -24.51 -17.27
C ASP A 91 15.53 -25.66 -17.38
N GLN A 92 14.25 -25.36 -17.13
CA GLN A 92 13.19 -26.37 -16.98
C GLN A 92 12.02 -26.19 -17.95
N GLY A 93 11.99 -25.13 -18.76
CA GLY A 93 10.88 -24.88 -19.68
C GLY A 93 10.67 -26.00 -20.69
N HIS A 94 11.74 -26.71 -21.09
CA HIS A 94 11.67 -27.88 -21.97
C HIS A 94 10.88 -29.06 -21.37
N LEU A 95 10.75 -29.13 -20.04
CA LEU A 95 9.98 -30.16 -19.34
C LEU A 95 8.49 -29.81 -19.23
N ILE A 96 8.14 -28.53 -19.35
CA ILE A 96 6.79 -28.00 -19.10
C ILE A 96 6.08 -27.65 -20.41
N ALA A 97 6.83 -27.14 -21.40
CA ALA A 97 6.31 -26.78 -22.71
C ALA A 97 6.68 -27.87 -23.74
N SER A 98 5.95 -29.00 -23.73
CA SER A 98 5.94 -29.95 -24.85
C SER A 98 4.93 -29.57 -25.95
N GLY A 99 4.30 -28.40 -25.85
CA GLY A 99 3.07 -28.06 -26.59
C GLY A 99 3.24 -27.18 -27.83
N PHE A 100 4.42 -26.64 -28.10
CA PHE A 100 4.71 -25.92 -29.34
C PHE A 100 5.98 -26.50 -29.97
N SER A 101 5.78 -27.61 -30.68
CA SER A 101 6.65 -28.08 -31.74
C SER A 101 6.29 -27.39 -33.05
#